data_AF-A0A1C5IW26-F1
#
_entry.id   AF-A0A1C5IW26-F1
#
_cell.length_a   1.000
_cell.length_b   1.000
_cell.length_c   1.000
_cell.angle_alpha   90.00
_cell.angle_beta   90.00
_cell.angle_gamma   90.00
#
_symmetry.space_group_name_H-M   'P 1'
#
loop_
_entity.id
_entity.type
_entity.pdbx_description
1 polymer ?
#
loop_
_entity_poly.entity_id
_entity_poly.type
_entity_poly.pdbx_seq_one_letter_code
_entity_poly.pdbx_strand_id
1 'polypeptide(L)'
;MGNSSERSRSRIRDQFHPLAGFEQLRPLFDAWNRAVDSEDPELIDSAYGAIRAAVTMTYPDGRQVPEFMLGIEGDYAGFRWHDEPFTDE
;
A
#
# COMPACT_ATOMS: atom_id res chain seq x y z
N MET A 1 -1.29 25.63 -19.72
CA MET A 1 -0.17 24.77 -19.30
C MET A 1 -0.76 23.49 -18.77
N GLY A 2 -0.49 22.36 -19.45
CA GLY A 2 -1.26 21.13 -19.33
C GLY A 2 -1.01 20.32 -18.05
N ASN A 3 -2.12 20.04 -17.36
CA ASN A 3 -2.52 18.80 -16.69
C ASN A 3 -1.42 18.02 -15.93
N SER A 4 -1.11 18.48 -14.72
CA SER A 4 -0.78 17.58 -13.61
C SER A 4 -2.09 17.07 -13.00
N SER A 5 -2.08 15.91 -12.33
CA SER A 5 -3.25 15.24 -11.74
C SER A 5 -4.08 14.40 -12.72
N GLU A 6 -3.45 13.39 -13.36
CA GLU A 6 -4.13 12.10 -13.60
C GLU A 6 -3.12 11.01 -13.98
N ARG A 7 -2.41 10.47 -13.00
CA ARG A 7 -1.60 9.25 -13.19
C ARG A 7 -1.75 8.36 -11.97
N SER A 8 -2.95 7.83 -11.74
CA SER A 8 -3.07 6.53 -11.06
C SER A 8 -2.26 5.53 -11.90
N ARG A 9 -0.99 5.33 -11.53
CA ARG A 9 -0.12 4.38 -12.22
C ARG A 9 -0.65 2.98 -11.89
N SER A 10 -0.87 2.18 -12.94
CA SER A 10 -1.35 0.80 -12.87
C SER A 10 -0.69 0.02 -11.73
N ARG A 11 -1.47 -0.83 -11.04
CA ARG A 11 -0.97 -1.68 -9.95
C ARG A 11 0.21 -2.52 -10.47
N ILE A 12 1.39 -2.32 -9.89
CA ILE A 12 2.57 -3.14 -10.18
C ILE A 12 2.49 -4.37 -9.28
N ARG A 13 2.72 -5.55 -9.85
CA ARG A 13 2.85 -6.81 -9.10
C ARG A 13 4.16 -7.46 -9.50
N ASP A 14 4.99 -7.76 -8.52
CA ASP A 14 6.28 -8.41 -8.73
C ASP A 14 6.59 -9.36 -7.56
N GLN A 15 7.64 -10.17 -7.72
CA GLN A 15 8.08 -11.11 -6.71
C GLN A 15 8.58 -10.37 -5.47
N PHE A 16 8.08 -10.80 -4.32
CA PHE A 16 8.43 -10.29 -3.01
C PHE A 16 9.28 -11.29 -2.25
N HIS A 17 10.46 -10.86 -1.83
CA HIS A 17 11.39 -11.64 -1.04
C HIS A 17 11.46 -11.05 0.38
N PRO A 18 10.65 -11.53 1.33
CA PRO A 18 10.62 -10.98 2.68
C PRO A 18 11.96 -11.21 3.39
N LEU A 19 12.46 -10.15 4.01
CA LEU A 19 13.57 -10.22 4.97
C LEU A 19 13.02 -10.43 6.38
N ALA A 20 13.88 -10.78 7.34
CA ALA A 20 13.48 -11.08 8.73
C ALA A 20 12.65 -9.96 9.41
N GLY A 21 12.85 -8.71 9.01
CA GLY A 21 12.05 -7.57 9.51
C GLY A 21 10.56 -7.63 9.10
N PHE A 22 10.24 -8.31 8.00
CA PHE A 22 8.87 -8.46 7.51
C PHE A 22 8.01 -9.37 8.39
N GLU A 23 8.59 -10.35 9.09
CA GLU A 23 7.82 -11.30 9.90
C GLU A 23 6.96 -10.62 10.97
N GLN A 24 7.40 -9.46 11.48
CA GLN A 24 6.64 -8.65 12.43
C GLN A 24 5.47 -7.91 11.79
N LEU A 25 5.57 -7.61 10.49
CA LEU A 25 4.56 -6.91 9.71
C LEU A 25 3.58 -7.87 9.03
N ARG A 26 3.95 -9.14 8.84
CA ARG A 26 3.12 -10.16 8.18
C ARG A 26 1.67 -10.20 8.69
N PRO A 27 1.39 -10.13 10.00
CA PRO A 27 0.01 -10.13 10.50
C PRO A 27 -0.84 -8.95 10.00
N LEU A 28 -0.22 -7.79 9.72
CA LEU A 28 -0.93 -6.62 9.17
C LEU A 28 -1.36 -6.88 7.74
N PHE A 29 -0.49 -7.50 6.93
CA PHE A 29 -0.80 -7.85 5.55
C PHE A 29 -1.80 -9.01 5.46
N ASP A 30 -1.73 -9.97 6.38
CA ASP A 30 -2.75 -11.02 6.49
C ASP A 30 -4.13 -10.43 6.85
N ALA A 31 -4.17 -9.42 7.72
CA ALA A 31 -5.40 -8.71 8.05
C ALA A 31 -5.95 -7.91 6.85
N TRP A 32 -5.08 -7.22 6.13
CA TRP A 32 -5.43 -6.55 4.88
C TRP A 32 -6.03 -7.50 3.84
N ASN A 33 -5.40 -8.66 3.62
CA ASN A 33 -5.90 -9.65 2.65
C ASN A 33 -7.29 -10.16 3.05
N ARG A 34 -7.50 -10.49 4.34
CA ARG A 34 -8.82 -10.90 4.84
C ARG A 34 -9.87 -9.80 4.68
N ALA A 35 -9.49 -8.54 4.95
CA ALA A 35 -10.41 -7.41 4.81
C ALA A 35 -10.83 -7.20 3.35
N VAL A 36 -9.87 -7.24 2.42
CA VAL A 36 -10.13 -7.17 0.97
C VAL A 36 -11.00 -8.34 0.52
N ASP A 37 -10.72 -9.56 0.96
CA ASP A 37 -11.51 -10.75 0.62
C ASP A 37 -12.95 -10.69 1.17
N SER A 38 -13.14 -10.03 2.30
CA SER A 38 -14.47 -9.82 2.90
C SER A 38 -15.28 -8.71 2.22
N GLU A 39 -14.63 -7.89 1.38
CA GLU A 39 -15.18 -6.68 0.76
C GLU A 39 -15.80 -5.68 1.78
N ASP A 40 -15.42 -5.79 3.06
CA ASP A 40 -15.92 -4.93 4.14
C ASP A 40 -15.14 -3.61 4.16
N PRO A 41 -15.79 -2.46 3.86
CA PRO A 41 -15.11 -1.17 3.79
C PRO A 41 -14.45 -0.74 5.09
N GLU A 42 -15.06 -1.04 6.25
CA GLU A 42 -14.53 -0.63 7.55
C GLU A 42 -13.28 -1.43 7.92
N LEU A 43 -13.29 -2.73 7.62
CA LEU A 43 -12.11 -3.58 7.82
C LEU A 43 -10.98 -3.20 6.86
N ILE A 44 -11.32 -2.85 5.61
CA ILE A 44 -10.33 -2.41 4.61
C ILE A 44 -9.66 -1.11 5.06
N ASP A 45 -10.45 -0.13 5.49
CA ASP A 45 -9.92 1.15 5.97
C ASP A 45 -9.05 0.98 7.22
N SER A 46 -9.52 0.19 8.19
CA SER A 46 -8.76 -0.10 9.41
C SER A 46 -7.43 -0.80 9.12
N ALA A 47 -7.44 -1.82 8.25
CA ALA A 47 -6.24 -2.54 7.87
C ALA A 47 -5.27 -1.65 7.06
N TYR A 48 -5.78 -0.82 6.16
CA TYR A 48 -5.00 0.16 5.41
C TYR A 48 -4.30 1.16 6.34
N GLY A 49 -5.06 1.74 7.29
CA GLY A 49 -4.53 2.66 8.29
C GLY A 49 -3.43 2.02 9.15
N ALA A 50 -3.61 0.77 9.57
CA ALA A 50 -2.60 0.04 10.34
C ALA A 50 -1.30 -0.19 9.55
N ILE A 51 -1.40 -0.54 8.26
CA ILE A 51 -0.22 -0.66 7.38
C ILE A 51 0.46 0.71 7.22
N ARG A 52 -0.30 1.77 6.93
CA ARG A 52 0.22 3.15 6.76
C ARG A 52 0.91 3.69 8.01
N ALA A 53 0.49 3.26 9.21
CA ALA A 53 1.16 3.63 10.46
C ALA A 53 2.48 2.86 10.69
N ALA A 54 2.58 1.63 10.15
CA ALA A 54 3.73 0.76 10.38
C ALA A 54 4.85 0.91 9.33
N VAL A 55 4.50 1.31 8.10
CA VAL A 55 5.46 1.43 7.00
C VAL A 55 5.40 2.79 6.33
N THR A 56 6.54 3.23 5.80
CA THR A 56 6.62 4.39 4.91
C THR A 56 7.17 3.93 3.56
N MET A 57 6.75 4.59 2.49
CA MET A 57 7.30 4.36 1.15
C MET A 57 8.04 5.62 0.70
N THR A 58 9.24 5.44 0.18
CA THR A 58 10.10 6.53 -0.29
C THR A 58 10.50 6.31 -1.74
N TYR A 59 10.54 7.38 -2.51
CA TYR A 59 11.21 7.42 -3.80
C TYR A 59 12.71 7.12 -3.64
N PRO A 60 13.40 6.67 -4.71
CA PRO A 60 14.85 6.42 -4.68
C PRO A 60 15.69 7.67 -4.34
N ASP A 61 15.12 8.87 -4.53
CA ASP A 61 15.73 10.15 -4.15
C ASP A 61 15.52 10.52 -2.67
N GLY A 62 14.85 9.66 -1.90
CA GLY A 62 14.59 9.83 -0.47
C GLY A 62 13.30 10.59 -0.14
N ARG A 63 12.57 11.13 -1.14
CA ARG A 63 11.29 11.78 -0.88
C ARG A 63 10.24 10.75 -0.45
N GLN A 64 9.45 11.08 0.57
CA GLN A 64 8.33 10.24 0.97
C GLN A 64 7.22 10.30 -0.09
N VAL A 65 6.67 9.13 -0.38
CA VAL A 65 5.47 9.02 -1.20
C VAL A 65 4.29 9.47 -0.33
N PRO A 66 3.54 10.51 -0.74
CA PRO A 66 2.42 11.03 0.04
C PRO A 66 1.41 9.94 0.38
N GLU A 67 1.13 9.10 -0.61
CA GLU A 67 0.21 8.00 -0.45
C GLU A 67 0.51 6.77 -1.32
N PHE A 68 0.28 5.61 -0.72
CA PHE A 68 0.48 4.34 -1.37
C PHE A 68 -0.41 3.27 -0.76
N MET A 69 -0.75 2.30 -1.59
CA MET A 69 -1.38 1.07 -1.18
C MET A 69 -0.43 -0.08 -1.49
N LEU A 70 -0.14 -0.87 -0.47
CA LEU A 70 0.75 -2.01 -0.51
C LEU A 70 -0.02 -3.24 -0.02
N GLY A 71 -0.11 -4.25 -0.87
CA GLY A 71 -0.62 -5.58 -0.50
C GLY A 71 0.46 -6.62 -0.73
N ILE A 72 0.57 -7.58 0.19
CA ILE A 72 1.50 -8.69 0.08
C ILE A 72 0.68 -9.97 0.20
N GLU A 73 0.81 -10.83 -0.80
CA GLU A 73 0.09 -12.09 -0.92
C GLU A 73 1.11 -13.20 -1.21
N GLY A 74 1.46 -13.97 -0.18
CA GLY A 74 2.55 -14.95 -0.26
C GLY A 74 3.86 -14.28 -0.70
N ASP A 75 4.43 -14.76 -1.81
CA ASP A 75 5.70 -14.28 -2.38
C ASP A 75 5.49 -13.18 -3.43
N TYR A 76 4.35 -12.49 -3.41
CA TYR A 76 4.06 -11.39 -4.35
C TYR A 76 3.70 -10.11 -3.60
N ALA A 77 4.30 -9.00 -4.02
CA ALA A 77 3.92 -7.67 -3.59
C ALA A 77 3.19 -6.98 -4.72
N GLY A 78 2.01 -6.46 -4.42
CA GLY A 78 1.24 -5.58 -5.29
C GLY A 78 1.19 -4.19 -4.70
N PHE A 79 1.70 -3.19 -5.40
CA PHE A 79 1.65 -1.81 -4.92
C PHE A 79 1.16 -0.83 -6.00
N ARG A 80 0.50 0.22 -5.51
CA ARG A 80 0.17 1.43 -6.27
C ARG A 80 0.48 2.63 -5.40
N TRP A 81 0.75 3.76 -6.04
CA TRP A 81 1.02 5.00 -5.33
C TRP A 81 0.44 6.20 -6.04
N HIS A 82 0.25 7.24 -5.25
CA HIS A 82 -0.30 8.51 -5.69
C HIS A 82 0.69 9.62 -5.33
N ASP A 83 0.87 10.55 -6.26
CA ASP A 83 1.68 11.76 -6.09
C ASP A 83 0.94 12.83 -5.27
N GLU A 84 -0.35 12.62 -5.01
CA GLU A 84 -1.24 13.45 -4.19
C GLU A 84 -1.92 12.54 -3.15
N PRO A 85 -2.21 13.05 -1.93
CA PRO A 85 -3.02 12.30 -0.97
C PRO A 85 -4.47 12.19 -1.45
N PHE A 86 -5.16 11.11 -1.07
CA PHE A 86 -6.60 10.94 -1.21
C PHE A 86 -7.22 12.06 -0.39
N THR A 87 -8.00 12.89 -1.05
CA THR A 87 -8.90 13.81 -0.37
C THR A 87 -9.93 12.96 0.37
N ASP A 88 -9.93 13.05 1.70
CA ASP A 88 -11.08 12.66 2.51
C ASP A 88 -12.25 13.58 2.08
N GLU A 89 -13.19 13.07 1.28
CA GLU A 89 -14.46 13.76 1.00
C GLU A 89 -15.48 13.50 2.12
#